data_AF-A0A931LRB6-F1
#
_entry.id   AF-A0A931LRB6-F1
#
_cell.length_a   1.000
_cell.length_b   1.000
_cell.length_c   1.000
_cell.angle_alpha   90.00
_cell.angle_beta   90.00
_cell.angle_gamma   90.00
#
_symmetry.space_group_name_H-M   'P 1'
#
loop_
_entity.id
_entity.type
_entity.pdbx_description
1 polymer ?
#
loop_
_entity_poly.entity_id
_entity_poly.type
_entity_poly.pdbx_seq_one_letter_code
_entity_poly.pdbx_strand_id
1 'polypeptide(L)'
;MGLFVSVLRLPPHVLATLVLLLCLVGAYSLNNSLLDLWVLTATGVIGYGLRKLSVDPAPLVVALVLGPIMEKSLRQTLFMARGDWTDMFTRPLSVALLVIGLARRTLGARPAAPEVPR
;
A
#
# COMPACT_ATOMS: atom_id res chain seq x y z
N MET A 1 17.54 19.82 23.17
CA MET A 1 16.98 19.28 21.90
C MET A 1 17.70 18.03 21.35
N GLY A 2 18.69 17.44 22.05
CA GLY A 2 19.42 16.26 21.54
C GLY A 2 19.03 14.89 22.12
N LEU A 3 18.27 14.84 23.22
CA LEU A 3 18.03 13.58 23.95
C LEU A 3 17.16 12.59 23.16
N PHE A 4 16.07 13.07 22.54
CA PHE A 4 15.17 12.25 21.71
C PHE A 4 15.84 11.76 20.42
N VAL A 5 16.69 12.57 19.80
CA VAL A 5 17.43 12.18 18.59
C VAL A 5 18.44 11.07 18.90
N SER A 6 19.02 11.05 20.10
CA SER A 6 19.93 9.97 20.52
C SER A 6 19.22 8.62 20.65
N VAL A 7 17.94 8.61 21.04
CA VAL A 7 17.13 7.37 21.07
C VAL A 7 16.90 6.82 19.66
N LEU A 8 16.75 7.68 18.64
CA LEU A 8 16.65 7.27 17.23
C LEU A 8 17.98 6.83 16.60
N ARG A 9 19.13 7.06 17.26
CA ARG A 9 20.45 6.61 16.78
C ARG A 9 20.74 5.14 17.08
N LEU A 10 19.89 4.46 17.86
CA LEU A 10 20.03 3.03 18.07
C LEU A 10 19.83 2.28 16.74
N PRO A 11 20.60 1.20 16.50
CA PRO A 11 20.48 0.43 15.28
C PRO A 11 19.02 -0.02 15.08
N PRO A 12 18.46 0.12 13.87
CA PRO A 12 17.02 -0.04 13.61
C PRO A 12 16.48 -1.43 13.96
N HIS A 13 17.34 -2.45 14.01
CA HIS A 13 16.98 -3.79 14.49
C HIS A 13 16.65 -3.81 15.98
N VAL A 14 17.40 -3.09 16.81
CA VAL A 14 17.20 -3.07 18.28
C VAL A 14 15.93 -2.29 18.62
N LEU A 15 15.69 -1.17 17.94
CA LEU A 15 14.45 -0.41 18.08
C LEU A 15 13.22 -1.26 17.75
N ALA A 16 13.27 -2.00 16.63
CA ALA A 16 12.16 -2.85 16.21
C ALA A 16 11.84 -3.92 17.27
N THR A 17 12.85 -4.61 17.80
CA THR A 17 12.66 -5.64 18.84
C THR A 17 12.10 -5.04 20.14
N LEU A 18 12.62 -3.89 20.58
CA LEU A 18 12.14 -3.21 21.79
C LEU A 18 10.66 -2.80 21.65
N VAL A 19 10.29 -2.18 20.53
CA VAL A 19 8.91 -1.76 20.24
C VAL A 19 7.99 -2.97 20.18
N LEU A 20 8.43 -4.07 19.59
CA LEU A 20 7.64 -5.30 19.48
C LEU A 20 7.38 -5.93 20.85
N LEU A 21 8.39 -6.00 21.72
CA LEU A 21 8.24 -6.44 23.11
C LEU A 21 7.28 -5.55 23.89
N LEU A 22 7.42 -4.23 23.76
CA LEU A 22 6.54 -3.27 24.42
C LEU A 22 5.09 -3.42 23.96
N CYS A 23 4.87 -3.67 22.67
CA CYS A 23 3.55 -3.88 22.10
C CYS A 23 2.91 -5.19 22.58
N LEU A 24 3.70 -6.26 22.72
CA LEU A 24 3.24 -7.53 23.31
C LEU A 24 2.76 -7.36 24.75
N VAL A 25 3.58 -6.69 25.58
CA VAL A 25 3.25 -6.43 26.98
C VAL A 25 2.05 -5.49 27.09
N GLY A 26 1.98 -4.47 26.24
CA GLY A 26 0.86 -3.51 26.21
C GLY A 26 -0.46 -4.16 25.81
N ALA A 27 -0.49 -4.98 24.76
CA ALA A 27 -1.69 -5.69 24.32
C ALA A 27 -2.19 -6.68 25.39
N TYR A 28 -1.27 -7.38 26.05
CA TYR A 28 -1.61 -8.26 27.17
C TYR A 28 -2.21 -7.48 28.36
N SER A 29 -1.64 -6.31 28.69
CA SER A 29 -2.07 -5.51 29.84
C SER A 29 -3.39 -4.77 29.66
N LEU A 30 -3.80 -4.44 28.43
CA LEU A 30 -4.97 -3.60 28.16
C LEU A 30 -6.29 -4.36 28.31
N ASN A 31 -6.39 -5.54 27.70
CA ASN A 31 -7.64 -6.31 27.66
C ASN A 31 -7.53 -7.69 28.33
N ASN A 32 -6.32 -8.13 28.74
CA ASN A 32 -6.06 -9.50 29.20
C ASN A 32 -6.69 -10.57 28.29
N SER A 33 -6.86 -10.23 27.00
CA SER A 33 -7.54 -11.06 26.01
C SER A 33 -6.48 -11.76 25.19
N LEU A 34 -6.49 -13.09 25.26
CA LEU A 34 -5.60 -13.95 24.47
C LEU A 34 -5.80 -13.73 22.96
N LEU A 35 -6.99 -13.29 22.55
CA LEU A 35 -7.31 -13.01 21.14
C LEU A 35 -6.56 -11.78 20.63
N ASP A 36 -6.52 -10.68 21.40
CA ASP A 36 -5.78 -9.47 21.02
C ASP A 36 -4.29 -9.75 20.88
N LEU A 37 -3.74 -10.60 21.78
CA LEU A 37 -2.35 -11.03 21.71
C LEU A 37 -2.08 -11.88 20.46
N TRP A 38 -3.00 -12.79 20.12
CA TRP A 38 -2.93 -13.62 18.91
C TRP A 38 -3.01 -12.78 17.64
N VAL A 39 -3.93 -11.82 17.56
CA VAL A 39 -4.07 -10.92 16.41
C VAL A 39 -2.83 -10.05 16.27
N LEU A 40 -2.32 -9.48 17.37
CA LEU A 40 -1.10 -8.70 17.37
C LEU A 40 0.09 -9.51 16.84
N THR A 41 0.33 -10.69 17.40
CA THR A 41 1.46 -11.55 16.98
C THR A 41 1.31 -12.03 15.54
N ALA A 42 0.11 -12.48 15.13
CA ALA A 42 -0.14 -12.89 13.75
C ALA A 42 0.12 -11.75 12.76
N THR A 43 -0.41 -10.56 13.03
CA THR A 43 -0.24 -9.39 12.16
C THR A 43 1.21 -8.90 12.14
N GLY A 44 1.93 -8.98 13.28
CA GLY A 44 3.35 -8.68 13.36
C GLY A 44 4.21 -9.63 12.52
N VAL A 45 3.90 -10.93 12.54
CA VAL A 45 4.56 -11.95 11.69
C VAL A 45 4.28 -11.70 10.21
N ILE A 46 3.02 -11.41 9.85
CA ILE A 46 2.65 -11.05 8.48
C ILE A 46 3.42 -9.80 8.02
N GLY A 47 3.49 -8.77 8.86
CA GLY A 47 4.26 -7.54 8.58
C GLY A 47 5.75 -7.81 8.37
N TYR A 48 6.35 -8.70 9.16
CA TYR A 48 7.74 -9.14 8.96
C TYR A 48 7.91 -9.87 7.62
N GLY A 49 6.95 -10.73 7.25
CA GLY A 49 6.90 -11.39 5.94
C GLY A 49 6.87 -10.38 4.78
N LEU A 50 6.01 -9.37 4.87
CA LEU A 50 5.90 -8.30 3.86
C LEU A 50 7.21 -7.51 3.71
N ARG A 51 7.90 -7.24 4.83
CA ARG A 51 9.23 -6.61 4.82
C ARG A 51 10.27 -7.49 4.11
N LYS A 52 10.18 -8.81 4.26
CA LYS A 52 11.06 -9.77 3.56
C LYS A 52 10.77 -9.84 2.06
N LEU A 53 9.54 -9.57 1.63
CA LEU A 53 9.16 -9.44 0.22
C LEU A 53 9.60 -8.11 -0.42
N SER A 54 10.33 -7.25 0.31
CA SER A 54 10.77 -5.94 -0.16
C SER A 54 9.61 -5.04 -0.62
N VAL A 55 8.41 -5.26 -0.06
CA VAL A 55 7.28 -4.37 -0.30
C VAL A 55 7.57 -3.08 0.43
N ASP A 56 7.72 -1.99 -0.33
CA ASP A 56 7.89 -0.66 0.26
C ASP A 56 6.68 -0.34 1.14
N PRO A 57 6.88 0.24 2.34
CA PRO A 57 5.79 0.63 3.22
C PRO A 57 4.91 1.72 2.58
N ALA A 58 5.44 2.52 1.65
CA ALA A 58 4.70 3.57 0.98
C ALA A 58 3.52 3.04 0.12
N PRO A 59 3.72 2.11 -0.84
CA PRO A 59 2.63 1.44 -1.55
C PRO A 59 1.62 0.75 -0.65
N LEU A 60 2.05 0.16 0.47
CA LEU A 60 1.16 -0.54 1.40
C LEU A 60 0.14 0.43 2.01
N VAL A 61 0.59 1.60 2.46
CA VAL A 61 -0.28 2.65 3.00
C VAL A 61 -1.23 3.19 1.93
N VAL A 62 -0.73 3.43 0.71
CA VAL A 62 -1.54 3.88 -0.41
C VAL A 62 -2.62 2.85 -0.74
N ALA A 63 -2.27 1.56 -0.83
CA ALA A 63 -3.23 0.49 -1.09
C ALA A 63 -4.30 0.37 0.01
N LEU A 64 -3.92 0.53 1.28
CA LEU A 64 -4.84 0.50 2.41
C LEU A 64 -5.87 1.64 2.36
N VAL A 65 -5.45 2.83 1.94
CA VAL A 65 -6.34 4.00 1.80
C VAL A 65 -7.20 3.89 0.53
N LEU A 66 -6.63 3.42 -0.58
CA LEU A 66 -7.35 3.27 -1.85
C LEU A 66 -8.36 2.13 -1.80
N GLY A 67 -8.10 1.06 -1.06
CA GLY A 67 -8.99 -0.09 -0.91
C GLY A 67 -10.46 0.29 -0.64
N PRO A 68 -10.78 0.99 0.45
CA PRO A 68 -12.16 1.38 0.76
C PRO A 68 -12.74 2.37 -0.25
N ILE A 69 -11.92 3.21 -0.90
CA ILE A 69 -12.37 4.13 -1.94
C ILE A 69 -12.76 3.34 -3.19
N MET A 70 -11.97 2.34 -3.57
CA MET A 70 -12.27 1.43 -4.66
C MET A 70 -13.52 0.61 -4.36
N GLU A 71 -13.66 0.05 -3.16
CA GLU A 71 -14.83 -0.74 -2.79
C GLU A 71 -16.11 0.10 -2.80
N LYS A 72 -16.05 1.34 -2.27
CA LYS A 72 -17.18 2.27 -2.33
C LYS A 72 -17.54 2.63 -3.77
N SER A 73 -16.54 2.91 -4.61
CA SER A 73 -16.75 3.25 -6.02
C SER A 73 -17.36 2.07 -6.78
N LEU A 74 -16.83 0.85 -6.57
CA LEU A 74 -17.33 -0.39 -7.15
C LEU A 74 -18.78 -0.64 -6.73
N ARG A 75 -19.05 -0.54 -5.43
CA ARG A 75 -20.39 -0.70 -4.86
C ARG A 75 -21.36 0.33 -5.44
N GLN A 76 -20.96 1.59 -5.51
CA GLN A 76 -21.77 2.67 -6.09
C GLN A 76 -22.04 2.45 -7.58
N THR A 77 -21.05 2.00 -8.36
CA THR A 77 -21.25 1.66 -9.78
C THR A 77 -22.20 0.48 -9.95
N LEU A 78 -22.09 -0.56 -9.12
CA LEU A 78 -22.98 -1.72 -9.14
C LEU A 78 -24.43 -1.35 -8.75
N PHE A 79 -24.61 -0.44 -7.78
CA PHE A 79 -25.93 0.09 -7.42
C PHE A 79 -26.55 0.95 -8.52
N MET A 80 -25.75 1.79 -9.21
CA MET A 80 -26.24 2.62 -10.32
C MET A 80 -26.53 1.80 -11.57
N ALA A 81 -25.75 0.75 -11.84
CA ALA A 81 -25.84 -0.06 -13.05
C ALA A 81 -27.00 -1.09 -13.06
N ARG A 82 -27.79 -1.24 -11.99
CA ARG A 82 -28.92 -2.21 -11.88
C ARG A 82 -28.62 -3.61 -12.43
N GLY A 83 -27.37 -4.09 -12.36
CA GLY A 83 -26.97 -5.41 -12.83
C GLY A 83 -26.50 -5.52 -14.29
N ASP A 84 -26.48 -4.43 -15.07
CA ASP A 84 -25.88 -4.44 -16.42
C ASP A 84 -24.39 -4.06 -16.38
N TRP A 85 -23.52 -5.06 -16.50
CA TRP A 85 -22.05 -4.95 -16.48
C TRP A 85 -21.48 -4.11 -17.64
N THR A 86 -22.29 -3.77 -18.62
CA THR A 86 -21.91 -2.98 -19.80
C THR A 86 -21.74 -1.49 -19.51
N ASP A 87 -22.28 -0.96 -18.40
CA ASP A 87 -22.21 0.49 -18.12
C ASP A 87 -20.83 0.96 -17.60
N MET A 88 -19.99 0.03 -17.12
CA MET A 88 -18.58 0.32 -16.82
C MET A 88 -17.76 0.64 -18.08
N PHE A 89 -18.17 0.15 -19.25
CA PHE A 89 -17.48 0.37 -20.53
C PHE A 89 -18.00 1.60 -21.29
N THR A 90 -19.23 2.06 -21.05
CA THR A 90 -19.81 3.25 -21.70
C THR A 90 -19.35 4.57 -21.10
N ARG A 91 -18.68 4.57 -19.94
CA ARG A 91 -18.16 5.81 -19.34
C ARG A 91 -17.02 6.41 -20.19
N PRO A 92 -17.22 7.58 -20.84
CA PRO A 92 -16.25 8.17 -21.76
C PRO A 92 -14.91 8.53 -21.10
N LEU A 93 -14.87 8.67 -19.77
CA LEU A 93 -13.63 8.85 -19.01
C LEU A 93 -12.69 7.65 -19.07
N SER A 94 -13.20 6.40 -19.03
CA SER A 94 -12.36 5.19 -19.10
C SER A 94 -11.69 5.05 -20.46
N VAL A 95 -12.44 5.35 -21.53
CA VAL A 95 -11.88 5.38 -22.89
C VAL A 95 -10.86 6.50 -23.02
N ALA A 96 -11.15 7.71 -22.52
CA ALA A 96 -10.18 8.81 -22.55
C ALA A 96 -8.88 8.47 -21.80
N LEU A 97 -8.96 7.87 -20.61
CA LEU A 97 -7.81 7.43 -19.83
C LEU A 97 -7.03 6.29 -20.51
N LEU A 98 -7.72 5.31 -21.11
CA LEU A 98 -7.09 4.24 -21.89
C LEU A 98 -6.37 4.78 -23.11
N VAL A 99 -6.98 5.70 -23.85
CA VAL A 99 -6.37 6.36 -25.02
C VAL A 99 -5.14 7.17 -24.59
N ILE A 100 -5.21 7.93 -23.49
CA ILE A 100 -4.06 8.69 -22.96
C ILE A 100 -2.94 7.74 -22.50
N GLY A 101 -3.27 6.63 -21.83
CA GLY A 101 -2.30 5.63 -21.36
C GLY A 101 -1.60 4.90 -22.53
N LEU A 102 -2.37 4.48 -23.54
CA LEU A 102 -1.83 3.90 -24.77
C LEU A 102 -0.97 4.90 -25.53
N ALA A 103 -1.44 6.13 -25.71
CA ALA A 103 -0.68 7.20 -26.36
C ALA A 103 0.66 7.45 -25.65
N ARG A 104 0.67 7.51 -24.31
CA ARG A 104 1.92 7.65 -23.55
C ARG A 104 2.83 6.42 -23.71
N ARG A 105 2.28 5.21 -23.70
CA ARG A 105 3.07 3.97 -23.87
C ARG A 105 3.72 3.88 -25.25
N THR A 106 3.05 4.35 -26.31
CA THR A 106 3.61 4.38 -27.66
C THR A 106 4.54 5.58 -27.89
N LEU A 107 4.32 6.71 -27.21
CA LEU A 107 5.20 7.90 -27.31
C LEU A 107 6.46 7.78 -26.42
N GLY A 108 6.40 6.97 -25.37
CA GLY A 108 7.53 6.58 -24.52
C GLY A 108 8.40 5.44 -25.09
N ALA A 109 7.94 4.80 -26.17
CA ALA A 109 8.74 3.94 -27.03
C ALA A 109 9.39 4.74 -28.19
N ARG A 110 9.81 5.98 -27.93
CA ARG A 110 10.76 6.64 -28.83
C ARG A 110 12.12 5.94 -28.64
N PRO A 111 12.62 5.25 -29.68
CA PRO A 111 13.89 4.54 -29.62
C PRO A 111 15.02 5.56 -29.47
N ALA A 112 16.01 5.19 -28.68
CA ALA A 112 17.31 5.85 -28.66
C ALA A 112 18.01 5.70 -30.03
N ALA A 113 18.64 6.80 -30.46
CA ALA A 113 19.78 6.93 -31.39
C ALA A 113 19.49 6.80 -32.91
N PRO A 114 20.21 7.56 -33.76
CA PRO A 114 21.66 7.37 -33.91
C PRO A 114 22.49 8.62 -33.62
N GLU A 115 23.68 8.38 -33.09
CA GLU A 115 24.81 9.31 -33.13
C GLU A 115 24.96 9.88 -34.54
N VAL A 116 25.16 11.19 -34.64
CA VAL A 116 25.72 11.83 -35.85
C VAL A 116 27.22 12.01 -35.60
N PRO A 117 28.08 11.11 -36.09
CA PRO A 117 29.47 11.40 -36.33
C PRO A 117 29.62 12.02 -37.73
N ARG A 118 29.83 13.34 -37.77
CA ARG A 118 30.86 14.09 -38.52
C ARG A 118 30.64 15.58 -38.33
#